data_AF-A0A821XTG6-F1
#
_entry.id   AF-A0A821XTG6-F1
#
_cell.length_a   1.000
_cell.length_b   1.000
_cell.length_c   1.000
_cell.angle_alpha   90.00
_cell.angle_beta   90.00
_cell.angle_gamma   90.00
#
_symmetry.space_group_name_H-M   'P 1'
#
loop_
_entity.id
_entity.type
_entity.pdbx_description
1 polymer ?
#
loop_
_entity_poly.entity_id
_entity_poly.type
_entity_poly.pdbx_seq_one_letter_code
_entity_poly.pdbx_strand_id
1 'polypeptide(L)'
;MANKEDKPTEERKRRVPLYPGFPELARSDVSVYPSYSVLGVAYRVVCRHRYHWAKVAQRKQFMSELHSFEKLQPNALGGVRVHREFSQGILSHKIPSRRYIQKLTPDPLNMNQRMRVEEIISGRANFGKK
;
A
#
# COMPACT_ATOMS: atom_id res chain seq x y z
N MET A 1 37.58 1.52 2.48
CA MET A 1 36.70 2.70 2.44
C MET A 1 35.82 2.64 3.68
N ALA A 2 36.22 3.33 4.75
CA ALA A 2 35.60 3.21 6.07
C ALA A 2 34.20 3.84 6.08
N ASN A 3 33.22 3.08 6.60
CA ASN A 3 31.85 3.53 6.83
C ASN A 3 31.87 4.68 7.84
N LYS A 4 31.46 5.88 7.41
CA LYS A 4 31.14 6.98 8.33
C LYS A 4 29.81 6.66 8.98
N GLU A 5 29.85 6.31 10.25
CA GLU A 5 28.67 6.22 11.10
C GLU A 5 28.12 7.63 11.31
N ASP A 6 26.99 7.94 10.67
CA ASP A 6 26.24 9.17 10.87
C ASP A 6 25.64 9.15 12.28
N LYS A 7 26.32 9.82 13.23
CA LYS A 7 25.80 10.00 14.60
C LYS A 7 24.47 10.75 14.55
N PRO A 8 23.43 10.31 15.30
CA PRO A 8 22.16 11.01 15.35
C PRO A 8 22.39 12.41 15.92
N THR A 9 22.13 13.43 15.11
CA THR A 9 22.23 14.81 15.55
C THR A 9 21.06 15.05 16.50
N GLU A 10 21.33 15.09 17.81
CA GLU A 10 20.31 15.37 18.82
C GLU A 10 19.60 16.69 18.48
N GLU A 11 18.34 16.60 18.09
CA GLU A 11 17.49 17.76 17.86
C GLU A 11 17.31 18.50 19.18
N ARG A 12 18.13 19.54 19.40
CA ARG A 12 17.97 20.46 20.53
C ARG A 12 16.57 21.09 20.44
N LYS A 13 15.63 20.54 21.21
CA LYS A 13 14.30 21.13 21.39
C LYS A 13 14.50 22.55 21.91
N ARG A 14 14.32 23.54 21.03
CA ARG A 14 14.40 24.97 21.39
C ARG A 14 13.33 25.20 22.45
N ARG A 15 13.76 25.48 23.69
CA ARG A 15 12.84 25.88 24.75
C ARG A 15 12.33 27.26 24.38
N VAL A 16 11.07 27.36 23.95
CA VAL A 16 10.42 28.64 23.76
C VAL A 16 10.34 29.30 25.14
N PRO A 17 10.81 30.55 25.32
CA PRO A 17 10.70 31.21 26.60
C PRO A 17 9.22 31.34 26.96
N LEU A 18 8.79 30.63 28.02
CA LEU A 18 7.46 30.80 28.59
C LEU A 18 7.48 32.09 29.41
N TYR A 19 6.70 33.07 29.01
CA TYR A 19 6.46 34.27 29.80
C TYR A 19 5.39 33.96 30.87
N PRO A 20 5.72 34.03 32.17
CA PRO A 20 4.74 33.79 33.23
C PRO A 20 3.62 34.84 33.15
N GLY A 21 2.36 34.38 33.10
CA GLY A 21 1.16 35.22 32.97
C GLY A 21 0.57 35.31 31.56
N PHE A 22 1.30 34.90 30.51
CA PHE A 22 0.80 34.95 29.13
C PHE A 22 1.13 33.67 28.34
N PRO A 23 0.40 32.56 28.58
CA PRO A 23 0.62 31.29 27.87
C PRO A 23 0.33 31.37 26.37
N GLU A 24 -0.41 32.38 25.92
CA GLU A 24 -0.75 32.59 24.50
C GLU A 24 0.46 32.99 23.64
N LEU A 25 1.49 33.60 24.23
CA LEU A 25 2.75 33.98 23.56
C LEU A 25 3.64 32.78 23.23
N ALA A 26 3.31 31.57 23.70
CA ALA A 26 4.01 30.35 23.32
C ALA A 26 3.77 29.98 21.84
N ARG A 27 2.75 30.58 21.20
CA ARG A 27 2.47 30.42 19.77
C ARG A 27 3.36 31.35 18.96
N SER A 28 3.95 30.83 17.87
CA SER A 28 4.84 31.60 16.98
C SER A 28 4.19 32.83 16.34
N ASP A 29 2.86 32.86 16.31
CA ASP A 29 2.08 33.81 15.53
C ASP A 29 1.61 35.00 16.40
N VAL A 30 2.03 35.08 17.67
CA VAL A 30 1.62 36.11 18.63
C VAL A 30 2.82 36.99 19.01
N SER A 31 2.67 38.30 18.87
CA SER A 31 3.68 39.28 19.27
C SER A 31 3.60 39.62 20.76
N VAL A 32 4.74 39.90 21.38
CA VAL A 32 4.82 40.36 22.79
C VAL A 32 4.18 41.75 22.98
N TYR A 33 4.14 42.55 21.92
CA TYR A 33 3.63 43.92 21.96
C TYR A 33 2.14 43.98 21.58
N PRO A 34 1.27 44.57 22.41
CA PRO A 34 -0.19 44.59 22.19
C PRO A 34 -0.63 45.46 21.00
N SER A 35 0.22 46.37 20.50
CA SER A 35 -0.06 47.15 19.28
C SER A 35 -0.07 46.30 18.01
N TYR A 36 0.62 45.16 18.00
CA TYR A 36 0.73 44.28 16.85
C TYR A 36 -0.31 43.14 16.85
N SER A 37 -1.09 42.96 17.91
CA SER A 37 -2.16 41.94 17.96
C SER A 37 -3.38 42.31 17.10
N VAL A 38 -3.59 43.61 16.84
CA VAL A 38 -4.71 44.15 16.04
C VAL A 38 -4.33 44.25 14.55
N LEU A 39 -3.06 44.06 14.20
CA LEU A 39 -2.55 44.08 12.83
C LEU A 39 -2.89 42.77 12.12
N GLY A 40 -4.08 42.71 11.54
CA GLY A 40 -4.46 41.65 10.61
C GLY A 40 -3.62 41.74 9.33
N VAL A 41 -2.68 40.81 9.15
CA VAL A 41 -1.95 40.72 7.88
C VAL A 41 -2.94 40.25 6.80
N ALA A 42 -3.01 40.96 5.68
CA ALA A 42 -3.94 40.66 4.58
C ALA A 42 -3.76 39.24 3.99
N TYR A 43 -2.63 38.58 4.28
CA TYR A 43 -2.32 37.21 3.90
C TYR A 43 -1.80 36.42 5.11
N ARG A 44 -2.14 35.13 5.17
CA ARG A 44 -1.60 34.22 6.19
C ARG A 44 -0.11 34.05 5.98
N VAL A 45 0.70 34.66 6.85
CA VAL A 45 2.17 34.54 6.79
C VAL A 45 2.57 33.16 7.31
N VAL A 46 2.53 32.16 6.45
CA VAL A 46 3.13 30.86 6.77
C VAL A 46 4.64 31.01 6.66
N CYS A 47 5.37 30.69 7.72
CA CYS A 47 6.83 30.73 7.70
C CYS A 47 7.36 29.92 6.49
N ARG A 48 8.27 30.51 5.71
CA ARG A 48 8.92 29.86 4.55
C ARG A 48 9.40 28.44 4.86
N HIS A 49 9.91 28.22 6.07
CA HIS A 49 10.40 26.93 6.54
C HIS A 49 9.29 25.88 6.67
N ARG A 50 8.12 26.26 7.22
CA ARG A 50 6.94 25.38 7.33
C ARG A 50 6.42 24.99 5.95
N TYR A 51 6.34 25.95 5.04
CA TYR A 51 5.92 25.68 3.66
C TYR A 51 6.89 24.74 2.94
N HIS A 52 8.20 24.99 3.08
CA HIS A 52 9.24 24.14 2.50
C HIS A 52 9.15 22.69 3.02
N TRP A 53 9.00 22.51 4.33
CA TRP A 53 8.89 21.18 4.93
C TRP A 53 7.61 20.45 4.52
N ALA A 54 6.47 21.15 4.45
CA ALA A 54 5.24 20.57 3.95
C ALA A 54 5.39 20.08 2.50
N LYS A 55 6.04 20.88 1.63
CA LYS A 55 6.32 20.49 0.25
C LYS A 55 7.23 19.26 0.16
N VAL A 56 8.28 19.20 0.97
CA VAL A 56 9.20 18.05 1.01
C VAL A 56 8.46 16.79 1.48
N ALA A 57 7.63 16.90 2.54
CA ALA A 57 6.85 15.79 3.06
C ALA A 57 5.85 15.26 2.02
N GLN A 58 5.10 16.15 1.36
CA GLN A 58 4.16 15.79 0.30
C GLN A 58 4.87 15.09 -0.87
N ARG A 59 6.02 15.60 -1.31
CA ARG A 59 6.80 14.96 -2.38
C ARG A 59 7.27 13.57 -1.99
N LYS A 60 7.75 13.40 -0.74
CA LYS A 60 8.20 12.09 -0.23
C LYS A 60 7.04 11.09 -0.20
N GLN A 61 5.88 11.51 0.30
CA GLN A 61 4.68 10.69 0.32
C GLN A 61 4.27 10.28 -1.11
N PHE A 62 4.17 11.25 -2.02
CA PHE A 62 3.80 11.01 -3.40
C PHE A 62 4.71 9.99 -4.10
N MET A 63 6.03 10.12 -3.93
CA MET A 63 6.98 9.17 -4.52
C MET A 63 6.84 7.77 -3.92
N SER A 64 6.58 7.67 -2.61
CA SER A 64 6.33 6.39 -1.94
C SER A 64 5.08 5.69 -2.51
N GLU A 65 4.01 6.45 -2.71
CA GLU A 65 2.77 5.95 -3.29
C GLU A 65 2.98 5.50 -4.74
N LEU A 66 3.68 6.30 -5.55
CA LEU A 66 3.98 5.97 -6.95
C LEU A 66 4.75 4.64 -7.06
N HIS A 67 5.82 4.47 -6.27
CA HIS A 67 6.56 3.20 -6.25
C HIS A 67 5.74 2.03 -5.73
N SER A 68 4.80 2.26 -4.80
CA SER A 68 3.89 1.21 -4.37
C SER A 68 2.97 0.75 -5.50
N PHE A 69 2.45 1.68 -6.32
CA PHE A 69 1.63 1.35 -7.47
C PHE A 69 2.43 0.63 -8.56
N GLU A 70 3.64 1.09 -8.85
CA GLU A 70 4.54 0.45 -9.81
C GLU A 70 4.82 -1.01 -9.42
N LYS A 71 5.06 -1.28 -8.13
CA LYS A 71 5.24 -2.66 -7.62
C LYS A 71 3.98 -3.51 -7.72
N LEU A 72 2.79 -2.91 -7.68
CA LEU A 72 1.52 -3.64 -7.79
C LEU A 72 1.14 -3.94 -9.26
N GLN A 73 1.65 -3.18 -10.23
CA GLN A 73 1.38 -3.39 -11.65
C GLN A 73 1.73 -4.81 -12.17
N PRO A 74 2.89 -5.42 -11.87
CA PRO A 74 3.17 -6.79 -12.31
C PRO A 74 2.20 -7.82 -11.68
N ASN A 75 1.76 -7.56 -10.44
CA ASN A 75 0.82 -8.42 -9.73
C ASN A 75 -0.61 -8.27 -10.25
N ALA A 76 -0.95 -7.15 -10.90
CA ALA A 76 -2.28 -6.93 -11.46
C ALA A 76 -2.63 -7.96 -12.55
N LEU A 77 -1.66 -8.34 -13.39
CA LEU A 77 -1.87 -9.38 -14.41
C LEU A 77 -2.06 -10.77 -13.76
N GLY A 78 -1.35 -11.04 -12.67
CA GLY A 78 -1.55 -12.23 -11.84
C GLY A 78 -2.95 -12.27 -11.21
N GLY A 79 -3.42 -11.15 -10.66
CA GLY A 79 -4.77 -11.04 -10.11
C GLY A 79 -5.87 -11.26 -11.15
N VAL A 80 -5.71 -10.71 -12.35
CA VAL A 80 -6.64 -10.94 -13.48
C VAL A 80 -6.60 -12.40 -13.95
N ARG A 81 -5.41 -13.02 -13.99
CA ARG A 81 -5.26 -14.43 -14.37
C ARG A 81 -5.92 -15.35 -13.34
N VAL A 82 -5.65 -15.16 -12.05
CA VAL A 82 -6.31 -15.91 -10.95
C VAL A 82 -7.83 -15.72 -11.01
N HIS A 83 -8.31 -14.49 -11.22
CA HIS A 83 -9.75 -14.27 -11.38
C HIS A 83 -10.31 -15.05 -12.58
N ARG A 84 -9.67 -15.00 -13.75
CA ARG A 84 -10.14 -15.74 -14.94
C ARG A 84 -10.15 -17.26 -14.75
N GLU A 85 -9.13 -17.81 -14.09
CA GLU A 85 -8.98 -19.25 -13.88
C GLU A 85 -9.92 -19.78 -12.79
N PHE A 86 -10.03 -19.08 -11.66
CA PHE A 86 -10.74 -19.60 -10.48
C PHE A 86 -12.16 -19.08 -10.32
N SER A 87 -12.51 -17.89 -10.84
CA SER A 87 -13.84 -17.32 -10.59
C SER A 87 -14.94 -17.89 -11.49
N GLN A 88 -14.60 -18.42 -12.66
CA GLN A 88 -15.59 -18.99 -13.58
C GLN A 88 -16.30 -20.24 -13.03
N GLY A 89 -15.61 -21.02 -12.18
CA GLY A 89 -16.21 -22.19 -11.52
C GLY A 89 -17.05 -21.83 -10.28
N ILE A 90 -16.77 -20.69 -9.65
CA ILE A 90 -17.39 -20.29 -8.37
C ILE A 90 -18.56 -19.31 -8.59
N LEU A 91 -18.42 -18.37 -9.53
CA LEU A 91 -19.42 -17.31 -9.79
C LEU A 91 -20.51 -17.74 -10.79
N SER A 92 -20.24 -18.75 -11.62
CA SER A 92 -21.25 -19.26 -12.55
C SER A 92 -22.03 -20.40 -11.90
N HIS A 93 -23.33 -20.20 -11.66
CA HIS A 93 -24.25 -21.28 -11.25
C HIS A 93 -24.38 -22.40 -12.29
N LYS A 94 -23.88 -22.20 -13.52
CA LYS A 94 -23.75 -23.24 -14.55
C LYS A 94 -22.29 -23.61 -14.71
N ILE A 95 -21.97 -24.87 -14.44
CA ILE A 95 -20.65 -25.45 -14.70
C ILE A 95 -20.40 -25.36 -16.22
N PRO A 96 -19.36 -24.64 -16.68
CA PRO A 96 -19.06 -24.56 -18.10
C PRO A 96 -18.69 -25.94 -18.67
N SER A 97 -18.86 -26.10 -19.98
CA SER A 97 -18.57 -27.38 -20.62
C SER A 97 -17.09 -27.76 -20.43
N ARG A 98 -16.83 -29.07 -20.29
CA ARG A 98 -15.48 -29.59 -20.01
C ARG A 98 -14.42 -29.14 -21.02
N ARG A 99 -14.77 -28.98 -22.30
CA ARG A 99 -13.86 -28.46 -23.35
C ARG A 99 -13.49 -26.99 -23.13
N TYR A 100 -14.38 -26.20 -22.54
CA TYR A 100 -14.10 -24.81 -22.21
C TYR A 100 -13.13 -24.74 -21.02
N ILE A 101 -13.37 -25.54 -19.98
CA ILE A 101 -12.49 -25.63 -18.80
C ILE A 101 -11.05 -26.03 -19.20
N GLN A 102 -10.90 -27.02 -20.09
CA GLN A 102 -9.59 -27.46 -20.58
C GLN A 102 -8.83 -26.40 -21.42
N LYS A 103 -9.53 -25.41 -21.99
CA LYS A 103 -8.89 -24.29 -22.71
C LYS A 103 -8.41 -23.20 -21.77
N LEU A 104 -9.09 -23.02 -20.64
CA LEU A 104 -8.75 -22.02 -19.62
C LEU A 104 -7.67 -22.49 -18.67
N THR A 105 -7.70 -23.77 -18.32
CA THR A 105 -6.74 -24.38 -17.41
C THR A 105 -6.20 -25.65 -18.04
N PRO A 106 -4.90 -25.69 -18.43
CA PRO A 106 -4.29 -26.93 -18.86
C PRO A 106 -4.31 -27.90 -17.69
N ASP A 107 -4.72 -29.12 -17.96
CA ASP A 107 -4.84 -30.12 -16.92
C ASP A 107 -3.46 -30.54 -16.41
N PRO A 108 -3.22 -30.55 -15.10
CA PRO A 108 -1.93 -30.95 -14.55
C PRO A 108 -1.64 -32.45 -14.71
N LEU A 109 -2.63 -33.25 -15.13
CA LEU A 109 -2.53 -34.70 -15.23
C LEU A 109 -2.24 -35.13 -16.68
N ASN A 110 -1.36 -36.10 -16.82
CA ASN A 110 -1.16 -36.78 -18.10
C ASN A 110 -2.39 -37.61 -18.48
N MET A 111 -2.58 -37.91 -19.78
CA MET A 111 -3.73 -38.68 -20.29
C MET A 111 -4.03 -39.94 -19.46
N ASN A 112 -2.99 -40.72 -19.16
CA ASN A 112 -3.10 -41.97 -18.38
C ASN A 112 -3.50 -41.72 -16.92
N GLN A 113 -2.99 -40.66 -16.31
CA GLN A 113 -3.36 -40.29 -14.95
C GLN A 113 -4.81 -39.81 -14.89
N ARG A 114 -5.27 -39.10 -15.93
CA ARG A 114 -6.65 -38.63 -16.01
C ARG A 114 -7.65 -39.75 -16.23
N MET A 115 -7.34 -40.71 -17.10
CA MET A 115 -8.13 -41.94 -17.25
C MET A 115 -8.30 -42.66 -15.91
N ARG A 116 -7.21 -42.79 -15.15
CA ARG A 116 -7.24 -43.40 -13.81
C ARG A 116 -8.11 -42.61 -12.82
N VAL A 117 -8.06 -41.28 -12.85
CA VAL A 117 -8.95 -40.44 -12.03
C VAL A 117 -10.42 -40.62 -12.44
N GLU A 118 -10.73 -40.71 -13.73
CA GLU A 118 -12.09 -40.97 -14.21
C GLU A 118 -12.59 -42.37 -13.82
N GLU A 119 -11.73 -43.38 -13.83
CA GLU A 119 -12.03 -44.72 -13.30
C GLU A 119 -12.35 -44.69 -11.80
N ILE A 120 -11.61 -43.88 -11.03
CA ILE A 120 -11.85 -43.69 -9.58
C ILE A 120 -13.18 -42.95 -9.35
N ILE A 121 -13.43 -41.85 -10.05
CA ILE A 121 -14.65 -41.04 -9.92
C ILE A 121 -15.89 -41.82 -10.36
N SER A 122 -15.77 -42.64 -11.41
CA SER A 122 -16.86 -43.50 -11.89
C SER A 122 -17.08 -44.75 -11.02
N GLY A 123 -16.27 -44.94 -9.97
CA GLY A 123 -16.40 -46.07 -9.04
C GLY A 123 -16.00 -47.42 -9.62
N ARG A 124 -15.35 -47.42 -10.81
CA ARG A 124 -14.91 -48.64 -11.51
C ARG A 124 -13.48 -49.07 -11.16
N ALA A 125 -12.77 -48.26 -10.37
CA ALA A 125 -11.42 -48.56 -9.95
C ALA A 125 -11.38 -49.73 -8.97
N ASN A 126 -10.70 -50.80 -9.36
CA ASN A 126 -10.39 -51.92 -8.48
C ASN A 126 -9.24 -51.54 -7.55
N PHE A 127 -9.57 -51.00 -6.37
CA PHE A 127 -8.63 -50.93 -5.27
C PHE A 127 -8.42 -52.35 -4.76
N GLY A 128 -7.37 -53.02 -5.25
CA GLY A 128 -6.98 -54.33 -4.74
C GLY A 128 -6.93 -54.27 -3.22
N LYS A 129 -7.82 -55.03 -2.56
CA LYS A 129 -7.78 -55.21 -1.11
C LYS A 129 -6.45 -55.92 -0.80
N LYS A 130 -5.58 -55.25 -0.06
CA LYS A 130 -4.44 -55.90 0.60
C LYS A 130 -4.96 -56.79 1.71
#